data_AF-A0A292SM11-F1
#
_entry.id   AF-A0A292SM11-F1
#
_cell.length_a   1.000
_cell.length_b   1.000
_cell.length_c   1.000
_cell.angle_alpha   90.00
_cell.angle_beta   90.00
_cell.angle_gamma   90.00
#
_symmetry.space_group_name_H-M   'P 1'
#
loop_
_entity.id
_entity.type
_entity.pdbx_description
1 polymer ?
#
loop_
_entity_poly.entity_id
_entity_poly.type
_entity_poly.pdbx_seq_one_letter_code
_entity_poly.pdbx_strand_id
1 'polypeptide(L)'
;MTKRKAIMYLIIFAVLVTAAQTWKTNYLSDPASKLPDPCKMVISSQCQQYINKITAEKKYEETVAIQKIRIRENEQLLKFFKKKIQDKCLFEMTAQEADESLQACIGTPKGKRDYFLLKTADFTIRDILVDSLAVSQMQYSELHDKKAAEKTLKHAKKIIKDNKYFEKRADAFKIIEKEMSELK
;
A
#
# COMPACT_ATOMS: atom_id res chain seq x y z
N MET A 1 -5.39 48.59 12.87
CA MET A 1 -5.75 47.28 12.27
C MET A 1 -7.27 47.09 12.47
N THR A 2 -8.07 46.87 11.42
CA THR A 2 -9.55 46.79 11.56
C THR A 2 -9.98 45.42 12.08
N LYS A 3 -11.03 45.36 12.92
CA LYS A 3 -11.58 44.10 13.49
C LYS A 3 -11.78 42.99 12.44
N ARG A 4 -12.17 43.37 11.21
CA ARG A 4 -12.32 42.45 10.07
C ARG A 4 -11.01 41.78 9.63
N LYS A 5 -9.88 42.52 9.63
CA LYS A 5 -8.58 41.95 9.29
C LYS A 5 -8.12 40.97 10.37
N ALA A 6 -8.35 41.27 11.65
CA ALA A 6 -8.01 40.39 12.76
C ALA A 6 -8.77 39.05 12.71
N ILE A 7 -10.07 39.08 12.41
CA ILE A 7 -10.90 37.86 12.26
C ILE A 7 -10.40 37.01 11.08
N MET A 8 -10.08 37.65 9.95
CA MET A 8 -9.56 36.95 8.77
C MET A 8 -8.21 36.26 9.05
N TYR A 9 -7.30 36.92 9.78
CA TYR A 9 -6.03 36.30 10.19
C TYR A 9 -6.23 35.13 11.17
N LEU A 10 -7.20 35.22 12.09
CA LEU A 10 -7.55 34.11 12.99
C LEU A 10 -8.05 32.88 12.24
N ILE A 11 -8.89 33.07 11.21
CA ILE A 11 -9.39 31.97 10.37
C ILE A 11 -8.22 31.32 9.62
N ILE A 12 -7.36 32.12 8.99
CA ILE A 12 -6.17 31.61 8.27
C ILE A 12 -5.26 30.82 9.21
N PHE A 13 -5.04 31.34 10.43
CA PHE A 13 -4.23 30.67 11.44
C PHE A 13 -4.83 29.33 11.88
N ALA A 14 -6.15 29.28 12.14
CA ALA A 14 -6.83 28.04 12.50
C ALA A 14 -6.75 26.98 11.38
N VAL A 15 -6.88 27.40 10.12
CA VAL A 15 -6.73 26.51 8.95
C VAL A 15 -5.29 26.00 8.83
N LEU A 16 -4.30 26.85 9.02
CA LEU A 16 -2.89 26.45 8.97
C LEU A 16 -2.52 25.49 10.10
N VAL A 17 -3.00 25.74 11.33
CA VAL A 17 -2.74 24.87 12.48
C VAL A 17 -3.42 23.51 12.32
N THR A 18 -4.67 23.46 11.86
CA THR A 18 -5.36 22.19 11.61
C THR A 18 -4.72 21.42 10.46
N ALA A 19 -4.32 22.10 9.38
CA ALA A 19 -3.57 21.49 8.29
C ALA A 19 -2.22 20.94 8.78
N ALA A 20 -1.46 21.71 9.57
CA ALA A 20 -0.17 21.30 10.12
C ALA A 20 -0.29 20.14 11.11
N GLN A 21 -1.32 20.14 11.97
CA GLN A 21 -1.59 19.04 12.89
C GLN A 21 -1.98 17.78 12.14
N THR A 22 -2.83 17.90 11.11
CA THR A 22 -3.20 16.79 10.22
C THR A 22 -1.99 16.26 9.48
N TRP A 23 -1.11 17.15 9.02
CA TRP A 23 0.14 16.80 8.35
C TRP A 23 1.09 16.08 9.31
N LYS A 24 1.32 16.61 10.51
CA LYS A 24 2.15 15.99 11.55
C LYS A 24 1.63 14.62 11.96
N THR A 25 0.32 14.48 12.15
CA THR A 25 -0.28 13.20 12.55
C THR A 25 -0.21 12.18 11.42
N ASN A 26 -0.42 12.58 10.16
CA ASN A 26 -0.45 11.64 9.03
C ASN A 26 0.91 11.36 8.36
N TYR A 27 1.87 12.29 8.45
CA TYR A 27 3.18 12.17 7.79
C TYR A 27 4.36 11.98 8.74
N LEU A 28 4.24 12.38 10.02
CA LEU A 28 5.33 12.25 11.00
C LEU A 28 5.07 11.19 12.08
N SER A 29 3.85 10.67 12.21
CA SER A 29 3.64 9.50 13.06
C SER A 29 3.98 8.25 12.27
N ASP A 30 5.07 7.57 12.65
CA ASP A 30 5.36 6.23 12.18
C ASP A 30 4.25 5.29 12.69
N PRO A 31 3.37 4.77 11.82
CA PRO A 31 2.28 3.92 12.26
C PRO A 31 2.78 2.61 12.88
N ALA A 32 4.01 2.18 12.59
CA ALA A 32 4.65 1.03 13.21
C ALA A 32 5.15 1.32 14.63
N SER A 33 5.31 2.59 15.03
CA SER A 33 5.77 2.97 16.38
C SER A 33 4.87 2.46 17.51
N LYS A 34 3.58 2.20 17.23
CA LYS A 34 2.60 1.65 18.19
C LYS A 34 2.44 0.14 18.11
N LEU A 35 3.15 -0.53 17.20
CA LEU A 35 3.05 -1.98 17.03
C LEU A 35 3.94 -2.74 18.02
N PRO A 36 3.65 -4.04 18.26
CA PRO A 36 4.53 -4.93 19.02
C PRO A 36 5.96 -4.92 18.47
N ASP A 37 6.95 -5.18 19.32
CA ASP A 37 8.37 -5.12 18.96
C ASP A 37 8.74 -5.92 17.70
N PRO A 38 8.22 -7.16 17.47
CA PRO A 38 8.47 -7.91 16.24
C PRO A 38 7.98 -7.20 14.96
N CYS A 39 7.03 -6.27 15.10
CA CYS A 39 6.39 -5.53 14.02
C CYS A 39 6.76 -4.05 13.97
N LYS A 40 7.81 -3.61 14.67
CA LYS A 40 8.38 -2.26 14.44
C LYS A 40 8.86 -2.09 13.00
N MET A 41 9.33 -3.18 12.38
CA MET A 41 9.54 -3.26 10.93
C MET A 41 8.50 -4.22 10.34
N VAL A 42 7.42 -3.66 9.81
CA VAL A 42 6.23 -4.44 9.42
C VAL A 42 6.43 -5.36 8.21
N ILE A 43 7.45 -5.10 7.38
CA ILE A 43 7.81 -5.93 6.21
C ILE A 43 8.87 -6.99 6.60
N SER A 44 9.23 -7.10 7.88
CA SER A 44 10.21 -8.09 8.35
C SER A 44 9.62 -9.50 8.43
N SER A 45 10.50 -10.51 8.30
CA SER A 45 10.15 -11.91 8.55
C SER A 45 9.66 -12.13 9.99
N GLN A 46 10.22 -11.41 10.96
CA GLN A 46 9.81 -11.45 12.37
C GLN A 46 8.36 -11.00 12.54
N CYS A 47 7.97 -9.90 11.88
CA CYS A 47 6.58 -9.44 11.92
C CYS A 47 5.65 -10.46 11.26
N GLN A 48 6.04 -11.07 10.13
CA GLN A 48 5.22 -12.12 9.50
C GLN A 48 5.04 -13.35 10.41
N GLN A 49 6.10 -13.78 11.10
CA GLN A 49 6.01 -14.88 12.07
C GLN A 49 5.08 -14.51 13.23
N TYR A 50 5.17 -13.28 13.73
CA TYR A 50 4.29 -12.77 14.77
C TYR A 50 2.82 -12.76 14.31
N ILE A 51 2.54 -12.20 13.12
CA ILE A 51 1.22 -12.22 12.47
C ILE A 51 0.67 -13.65 12.43
N ASN A 52 1.44 -14.60 11.90
CA ASN A 52 1.00 -16.00 11.80
C ASN A 52 0.68 -16.60 13.18
N LYS A 53 1.50 -16.31 14.20
CA LYS A 53 1.27 -16.73 15.58
C LYS A 53 -0.05 -16.16 16.12
N ILE A 54 -0.24 -14.84 16.05
CA ILE A 54 -1.44 -14.21 16.62
C ILE A 54 -2.71 -14.55 15.84
N THR A 55 -2.60 -14.83 14.54
CA THR A 55 -3.72 -15.35 13.73
C THR A 55 -4.13 -16.75 14.21
N ALA A 56 -3.16 -17.64 14.49
CA ALA A 56 -3.45 -18.96 15.06
C ALA A 56 -4.08 -18.88 16.46
N GLU A 57 -3.72 -17.85 17.23
CA GLU A 57 -4.36 -17.50 18.51
C GLU A 57 -5.72 -16.80 18.35
N LYS A 58 -6.23 -16.66 17.11
CA LYS A 58 -7.50 -16.00 16.76
C LYS A 58 -7.60 -14.53 17.16
N LYS A 59 -6.46 -13.82 17.29
CA LYS A 59 -6.41 -12.38 17.54
C LYS A 59 -6.57 -11.61 16.22
N TYR A 60 -7.74 -11.74 15.60
CA TYR A 60 -7.97 -11.28 14.24
C TYR A 60 -8.00 -9.76 14.12
N GLU A 61 -8.51 -9.03 15.11
CA GLU A 61 -8.52 -7.57 15.11
C GLU A 61 -7.09 -7.01 15.11
N GLU A 62 -6.22 -7.58 15.93
CA GLU A 62 -4.80 -7.21 15.98
C GLU A 62 -4.08 -7.56 14.69
N THR A 63 -4.33 -8.77 14.16
CA THR A 63 -3.77 -9.22 12.88
C THR A 63 -4.16 -8.27 11.75
N VAL A 64 -5.45 -7.93 11.65
CA VAL A 64 -5.99 -7.00 10.66
C VAL A 64 -5.38 -5.61 10.82
N ALA A 65 -5.19 -5.13 12.05
CA ALA A 65 -4.58 -3.83 12.31
C ALA A 65 -3.13 -3.77 11.80
N ILE A 66 -2.33 -4.80 12.07
CA ILE A 66 -0.93 -4.90 11.63
C ILE A 66 -0.85 -5.00 10.10
N GLN A 67 -1.60 -5.91 9.48
CA GLN A 67 -1.58 -6.08 8.03
C GLN A 67 -2.06 -4.82 7.28
N LYS A 68 -3.02 -4.07 7.84
CA LYS A 68 -3.41 -2.75 7.29
C LYS A 68 -2.30 -1.71 7.36
N ILE A 69 -1.36 -1.82 8.28
CA ILE A 69 -0.17 -0.96 8.32
C ILE A 69 0.84 -1.44 7.27
N ARG A 70 1.05 -2.75 7.12
CA ARG A 70 1.90 -3.32 6.04
C ARG A 70 1.47 -2.86 4.66
N ILE A 71 0.17 -2.93 4.36
CA ILE A 71 -0.40 -2.42 3.09
C ILE A 71 -0.03 -0.96 2.88
N ARG A 72 -0.19 -0.12 3.92
CA ARG A 72 0.11 1.32 3.86
C ARG A 72 1.61 1.59 3.65
N GLU A 73 2.49 0.88 4.34
CA GLU A 73 3.95 0.99 4.17
C GLU A 73 4.39 0.56 2.77
N ASN A 74 3.85 -0.56 2.27
CA ASN A 74 4.11 -1.02 0.91
C ASN A 74 3.61 -0.02 -0.16
N GLU A 75 2.47 0.64 0.06
CA GLU A 75 2.03 1.72 -0.82
C GLU A 75 2.98 2.93 -0.82
N GLN A 76 3.59 3.26 0.32
CA GLN A 76 4.59 4.31 0.40
C GLN A 76 5.87 3.92 -0.34
N LEU A 77 6.32 2.68 -0.20
CA LEU A 77 7.44 2.13 -0.98
C LEU A 77 7.14 2.17 -2.48
N LEU A 78 5.92 1.79 -2.89
CA LEU A 78 5.50 1.85 -4.29
C LEU A 78 5.56 3.29 -4.83
N LYS A 79 5.09 4.28 -4.06
CA LYS A 79 5.23 5.71 -4.42
C LYS A 79 6.69 6.14 -4.51
N PHE A 80 7.54 5.67 -3.60
CA PHE A 80 8.97 5.93 -3.64
C PHE A 80 9.63 5.37 -4.91
N PHE A 81 9.36 4.11 -5.27
CA PHE A 81 9.88 3.50 -6.50
C PHE A 81 9.39 4.25 -7.73
N LYS A 82 8.10 4.59 -7.80
CA LYS A 82 7.53 5.42 -8.88
C LYS A 82 8.24 6.77 -9.03
N LYS A 83 8.68 7.38 -7.92
CA LYS A 83 9.47 8.62 -7.94
C LYS A 83 10.90 8.39 -8.43
N LYS A 84 11.52 7.26 -8.05
CA LYS A 84 12.94 6.95 -8.34
C LYS A 84 13.21 6.44 -9.74
N ILE A 85 12.29 5.69 -10.34
CA ILE A 85 12.39 5.24 -11.72
C ILE A 85 12.41 6.46 -12.63
N GLN A 86 13.40 6.58 -13.52
CA GLN A 86 13.53 7.77 -14.36
C GLN A 86 12.65 7.67 -15.60
N ASP A 87 12.64 6.52 -16.26
CA ASP A 87 11.78 6.29 -17.41
C ASP A 87 10.33 6.05 -17.00
N LYS A 88 9.49 7.07 -17.17
CA LYS A 88 8.08 7.02 -16.78
C LYS A 88 7.22 6.21 -17.75
N CYS A 89 7.69 5.97 -18.98
CA CYS A 89 6.96 5.18 -19.98
C CYS A 89 6.79 3.72 -19.52
N LEU A 90 7.70 3.22 -18.69
CA LEU A 90 7.62 1.88 -18.09
C LEU A 90 6.33 1.62 -17.31
N PHE A 91 5.68 2.67 -16.78
CA PHE A 91 4.43 2.50 -16.03
C PHE A 91 3.21 2.29 -16.93
N GLU A 92 3.31 2.63 -18.21
CA GLU A 92 2.24 2.52 -19.18
C GLU A 92 2.27 1.19 -19.95
N MET A 93 3.40 0.49 -19.85
CA MET A 93 3.68 -0.81 -20.44
C MET A 93 3.13 -1.95 -19.58
N THR A 94 2.78 -3.05 -20.25
CA THR A 94 2.60 -4.36 -19.63
C THR A 94 3.94 -4.89 -19.09
N ALA A 95 3.89 -5.93 -18.25
CA ALA A 95 5.09 -6.54 -17.71
C ALA A 95 6.05 -7.04 -18.80
N GLN A 96 5.51 -7.63 -19.87
CA GLN A 96 6.30 -8.13 -21.00
C GLN A 96 6.95 -6.99 -21.78
N GLU A 97 6.18 -5.96 -22.17
CA GLU A 97 6.71 -4.79 -22.89
C GLU A 97 7.79 -4.06 -22.06
N ALA A 98 7.58 -3.94 -20.75
CA ALA A 98 8.56 -3.35 -19.86
C ALA A 98 9.84 -4.21 -19.77
N ASP A 99 9.71 -5.53 -19.71
CA ASP A 99 10.85 -6.45 -19.68
C ASP A 99 11.67 -6.35 -20.96
N GLU A 100 11.02 -6.38 -22.12
CA GLU A 100 11.67 -6.24 -23.44
C GLU A 100 12.38 -4.89 -23.58
N SER A 101 11.71 -3.79 -23.20
CA SER A 101 12.28 -2.43 -23.22
C SER A 101 13.51 -2.30 -22.31
N LEU A 102 13.41 -2.86 -21.10
CA LEU A 102 14.50 -2.79 -20.13
C LEU A 102 15.66 -3.70 -20.50
N GLN A 103 15.42 -4.90 -21.02
CA GLN A 103 16.47 -5.79 -21.51
C GLN A 103 17.28 -5.14 -22.63
N ALA A 104 16.63 -4.40 -23.54
CA ALA A 104 17.34 -3.64 -24.57
C ALA A 104 18.31 -2.59 -24.00
N CYS A 105 18.01 -2.06 -22.81
CA CYS A 105 18.80 -1.01 -22.15
C CYS A 105 19.64 -1.48 -20.96
N ILE A 106 19.57 -2.77 -20.59
CA ILE A 106 20.15 -3.32 -19.33
C ILE A 106 21.68 -3.31 -19.33
N GLY A 107 22.33 -3.11 -20.48
CA GLY A 107 23.77 -2.87 -20.55
C GLY A 107 24.19 -1.53 -19.92
N THR A 108 23.26 -0.58 -19.79
CA THR A 108 23.54 0.76 -19.26
C THR A 108 23.29 0.86 -17.75
N PRO A 109 24.05 1.67 -17.00
CA PRO A 109 23.80 1.88 -15.56
C PRO A 109 22.38 2.37 -15.25
N LYS A 110 21.80 3.22 -16.12
CA LYS A 110 20.42 3.72 -15.98
C LYS A 110 19.39 2.60 -16.16
N GLY A 111 19.50 1.82 -17.24
CA GLY A 111 18.59 0.71 -17.52
C GLY A 111 18.61 -0.35 -16.42
N LYS A 112 19.80 -0.72 -15.89
CA LYS A 112 19.92 -1.65 -14.75
C LYS A 112 19.16 -1.17 -13.52
N ARG A 113 19.27 0.12 -13.20
CA ARG A 113 18.63 0.72 -12.03
C ARG A 113 17.11 0.76 -12.16
N ASP A 114 16.59 1.25 -13.28
CA ASP A 114 15.14 1.35 -13.50
C ASP A 114 14.52 -0.06 -13.56
N TYR A 115 15.22 -1.04 -14.16
CA TYR A 115 14.82 -2.45 -14.13
C TYR A 115 14.70 -3.01 -12.71
N PHE A 116 15.74 -2.83 -11.89
CA PHE A 116 15.74 -3.29 -10.51
C PHE A 116 14.59 -2.67 -9.69
N LEU A 117 14.37 -1.37 -9.83
CA LEU A 117 13.29 -0.67 -9.13
C LEU A 117 11.91 -1.14 -9.59
N LEU A 118 11.72 -1.39 -10.89
CA LEU A 118 10.44 -1.87 -11.43
C LEU A 118 10.13 -3.29 -10.95
N LYS A 119 11.12 -4.20 -10.94
CA LYS A 119 10.94 -5.55 -10.38
C LYS A 119 10.68 -5.51 -8.88
N THR A 120 11.34 -4.61 -8.15
CA THR A 120 11.04 -4.41 -6.71
C THR A 120 9.60 -3.92 -6.50
N ALA A 121 9.13 -2.99 -7.34
CA ALA A 121 7.75 -2.52 -7.30
C ALA A 121 6.73 -3.64 -7.60
N ASP A 122 7.04 -4.57 -8.52
CA ASP A 122 6.22 -5.76 -8.78
C ASP A 122 6.05 -6.63 -7.53
N PHE A 123 7.15 -6.93 -6.82
CA PHE A 123 7.10 -7.65 -5.54
C PHE A 123 6.26 -6.92 -4.49
N THR A 124 6.42 -5.60 -4.37
CA THR A 124 5.62 -4.79 -3.42
C THR A 124 4.12 -4.83 -3.74
N ILE A 125 3.73 -4.85 -5.02
CA ILE A 125 2.33 -5.00 -5.42
C ILE A 125 1.79 -6.38 -5.04
N ARG A 126 2.61 -7.44 -5.19
CA ARG A 126 2.24 -8.80 -4.75
C ARG A 126 2.02 -8.85 -3.24
N ASP A 127 2.88 -8.23 -2.44
CA ASP A 127 2.70 -8.20 -0.98
C ASP A 127 1.41 -7.48 -0.57
N ILE A 128 1.11 -6.34 -1.21
CA ILE A 128 -0.16 -5.62 -1.00
C ILE A 128 -1.36 -6.52 -1.32
N LEU A 129 -1.30 -7.27 -2.43
CA LEU A 129 -2.36 -8.19 -2.82
C LEU A 129 -2.56 -9.28 -1.75
N VAL A 130 -1.49 -9.96 -1.34
CA VAL A 130 -1.55 -11.04 -0.34
C VAL A 130 -2.11 -10.53 0.99
N ASP A 131 -1.59 -9.41 1.50
CA ASP A 131 -2.10 -8.80 2.74
C ASP A 131 -3.56 -8.36 2.59
N SER A 132 -3.95 -7.81 1.43
CA SER A 132 -5.34 -7.37 1.21
C SER A 132 -6.33 -8.54 1.16
N LEU A 133 -5.93 -9.67 0.58
CA LEU A 133 -6.75 -10.89 0.56
C LEU A 133 -6.90 -11.47 1.97
N ALA A 134 -5.79 -11.57 2.72
CA ALA A 134 -5.81 -12.04 4.11
C ALA A 134 -6.67 -11.14 5.00
N VAL A 135 -6.50 -9.82 4.90
CA VAL A 135 -7.32 -8.85 5.64
C VAL A 135 -8.80 -8.98 5.25
N SER A 136 -9.13 -9.05 3.96
CA SER A 136 -10.51 -9.20 3.51
C SER A 136 -11.17 -10.46 4.09
N GLN A 137 -10.46 -11.59 4.03
CA GLN A 137 -10.96 -12.87 4.52
C GLN A 137 -11.24 -12.82 6.02
N MET A 138 -10.28 -12.33 6.83
CA MET A 138 -10.49 -12.18 8.27
C MET A 138 -11.63 -11.20 8.60
N GLN A 139 -11.72 -10.08 7.86
CA GLN A 139 -12.79 -9.12 8.06
C GLN A 139 -14.17 -9.73 7.79
N TYR A 140 -14.31 -10.54 6.74
CA TYR A 140 -15.58 -11.14 6.39
C TYR A 140 -15.93 -12.35 7.26
N SER A 141 -15.05 -13.35 7.30
CA SER A 141 -15.35 -14.65 7.91
C SER A 141 -15.25 -14.65 9.43
N GLU A 142 -14.29 -13.91 10.00
CA GLU A 142 -14.02 -13.95 11.44
C GLU A 142 -14.59 -12.75 12.18
N LEU A 143 -14.50 -11.56 11.59
CA LEU A 143 -14.99 -10.31 12.20
C LEU A 143 -16.39 -9.91 11.72
N HIS A 144 -16.96 -10.63 10.75
CA HIS A 144 -18.30 -10.40 10.19
C HIS A 144 -18.55 -8.98 9.66
N ASP A 145 -17.50 -8.29 9.21
CA ASP A 145 -17.54 -6.94 8.62
C ASP A 145 -17.38 -7.00 7.09
N LYS A 146 -18.48 -7.38 6.42
CA LYS A 146 -18.58 -7.42 4.95
C LYS A 146 -18.20 -6.09 4.30
N LYS A 147 -18.66 -4.97 4.86
CA LYS A 147 -18.42 -3.64 4.27
C LYS A 147 -16.94 -3.30 4.26
N ALA A 148 -16.23 -3.63 5.32
CA ALA A 148 -14.80 -3.38 5.38
C ALA A 148 -14.00 -4.37 4.50
N ALA A 149 -14.41 -5.64 4.42
CA ALA A 149 -13.82 -6.61 3.48
C ALA A 149 -13.95 -6.13 2.02
N GLU A 150 -15.14 -5.72 1.59
CA GLU A 150 -15.36 -5.15 0.25
C GLU A 150 -14.48 -3.93 -0.02
N LYS A 151 -14.33 -3.04 0.97
CA LYS A 151 -13.50 -1.85 0.85
C LYS A 151 -12.03 -2.22 0.64
N THR A 152 -11.53 -3.22 1.37
CA THR A 152 -10.17 -3.75 1.22
C THR A 152 -9.94 -4.32 -0.18
N LEU A 153 -10.85 -5.15 -0.69
CA LEU A 153 -10.74 -5.72 -2.05
C LEU A 153 -10.82 -4.66 -3.15
N LYS A 154 -11.74 -3.68 -3.03
CA LYS A 154 -11.85 -2.56 -3.98
C LYS A 154 -10.56 -1.72 -4.02
N HIS A 155 -9.93 -1.53 -2.87
CA HIS A 155 -8.65 -0.82 -2.76
C HIS A 155 -7.51 -1.59 -3.45
N ALA A 156 -7.37 -2.90 -3.18
CA ALA A 156 -6.39 -3.75 -3.85
C ALA A 156 -6.60 -3.78 -5.37
N LYS A 157 -7.85 -3.88 -5.83
CA LYS A 157 -8.22 -3.83 -7.25
C LYS A 157 -7.75 -2.55 -7.93
N LYS A 158 -7.88 -1.41 -7.25
CA LYS A 158 -7.42 -0.11 -7.75
C LYS A 158 -5.89 -0.08 -7.90
N ILE A 159 -5.15 -0.58 -6.90
CA ILE A 159 -3.69 -0.65 -6.97
C ILE A 159 -3.24 -1.50 -8.17
N ILE A 160 -3.81 -2.68 -8.37
CA ILE A 160 -3.48 -3.53 -9.53
C ILE A 160 -3.86 -2.86 -10.86
N LYS A 161 -4.99 -2.15 -10.90
CA LYS A 161 -5.41 -1.40 -12.08
C LYS A 161 -4.38 -0.35 -12.49
N ASP A 162 -3.83 0.37 -11.52
CA ASP A 162 -2.92 1.50 -11.70
C ASP A 162 -1.44 1.08 -11.94
N ASN A 163 -1.17 -0.23 -12.06
CA ASN A 163 0.18 -0.75 -12.30
C ASN A 163 0.15 -1.84 -13.40
N LYS A 164 0.25 -1.42 -14.67
CA LYS A 164 0.18 -2.32 -15.84
C LYS A 164 1.38 -3.28 -15.94
N TYR A 165 2.54 -2.86 -15.45
CA TYR A 165 3.78 -3.63 -15.42
C TYR A 165 3.79 -4.78 -14.41
N PHE A 166 2.72 -4.92 -13.61
CA PHE A 166 2.59 -6.02 -12.67
C PHE A 166 2.37 -7.34 -13.42
N GLU A 167 3.29 -8.30 -13.26
CA GLU A 167 3.33 -9.52 -14.08
C GLU A 167 2.08 -10.38 -13.91
N LYS A 168 1.59 -10.51 -12.67
CA LYS A 168 0.42 -11.35 -12.34
C LYS A 168 -0.89 -10.56 -12.35
N ARG A 169 -0.96 -9.44 -13.09
CA ARG A 169 -2.12 -8.53 -13.10
C ARG A 169 -3.43 -9.20 -13.48
N ALA A 170 -3.44 -10.02 -14.54
CA ALA A 170 -4.66 -10.70 -14.98
C ALA A 170 -5.15 -11.71 -13.93
N ASP A 171 -4.25 -12.50 -13.36
CA ASP A 171 -4.59 -13.50 -12.33
C ASP A 171 -5.05 -12.82 -11.04
N ALA A 172 -4.40 -11.72 -10.65
CA ALA A 172 -4.81 -10.95 -9.48
C ALA A 172 -6.21 -10.35 -9.63
N PHE A 173 -6.59 -9.88 -10.83
CA PHE A 173 -7.97 -9.45 -11.07
C PHE A 173 -8.96 -10.60 -10.93
N LYS A 174 -8.67 -11.78 -11.50
CA LYS A 174 -9.53 -12.96 -11.38
C LYS A 174 -9.71 -13.36 -9.91
N ILE A 175 -8.62 -13.37 -9.12
CA ILE A 175 -8.68 -13.69 -7.69
C ILE A 175 -9.56 -12.66 -6.96
N ILE A 176 -9.30 -11.37 -7.12
CA ILE A 176 -10.09 -10.33 -6.44
C ILE A 176 -11.57 -10.38 -6.85
N GLU A 177 -11.86 -10.61 -8.13
CA GLU A 177 -13.25 -10.69 -8.60
C GLU A 177 -13.98 -11.91 -8.06
N LYS A 178 -13.29 -13.05 -7.95
CA LYS A 178 -13.80 -14.24 -7.29
C LYS A 178 -14.13 -13.94 -5.83
N GLU A 179 -13.18 -13.42 -5.07
CA GLU A 179 -13.36 -13.06 -3.65
C GLU A 179 -14.52 -12.06 -3.46
N MET A 180 -14.57 -11.00 -4.29
CA MET A 180 -15.67 -10.04 -4.25
C MET A 180 -17.04 -10.67 -4.55
N SER A 181 -17.09 -11.73 -5.36
CA SER A 181 -18.33 -12.45 -5.67
C SER A 181 -18.79 -13.35 -4.52
N GLU A 182 -17.85 -13.88 -3.73
CA GLU A 182 -18.11 -14.72 -2.56
C GLU A 182 -18.53 -13.90 -1.33
N LEU A 183 -18.24 -12.60 -1.32
CA LEU A 183 -18.78 -11.67 -0.31
C LEU A 183 -20.29 -11.42 -0.44
N LYS A 184 -20.96 -11.87 -1.51
CA LYS A 184 -22.39 -11.59 -1.78
C LYS A 184 -23.30 -12.28 -0.78
#